data_AF-A0A4R1JYJ4-F1
#
_entry.id   AF-A0A4R1JYJ4-F1
#
_cell.length_a   1.000
_cell.length_b   1.000
_cell.length_c   1.000
_cell.angle_alpha   90.00
_cell.angle_beta   90.00
_cell.angle_gamma   90.00
#
_symmetry.space_group_name_H-M   'P 1'
#
loop_
_entity.id
_entity.type
_entity.pdbx_description
1 polymer ?
#
loop_
_entity_poly.entity_id
_entity_poly.type
_entity_poly.pdbx_seq_one_letter_code
_entity_poly.pdbx_strand_id
1 'polypeptide(L)'
;MLNEELKDQILNTKINYFNGYLASLALLNSYSIVGMKCKLYAFNFSAGDIEKCIQNNVYELFGVYPNDWNIEIEQINDWENRLKSELNASLKRRIPRESDKSIAQQLDYTENSLVKDLGLRTKLVNENFISMFKNEFITDSMCVYELKITEKSSSYRLIGIDLIFEIDSTKILFLQILGSD
;
A
#
# COMPACT_ATOMS: atom_id res chain seq x y z
N MET A 1 -29.57 -3.63 -16.90
CA MET A 1 -28.36 -2.79 -16.83
C MET A 1 -28.37 -2.10 -15.49
N LEU A 2 -27.40 -2.38 -14.60
CA LEU A 2 -27.15 -1.46 -13.49
C LEU A 2 -26.81 -0.09 -14.10
N ASN A 3 -27.44 0.98 -13.64
CA ASN A 3 -27.07 2.35 -13.98
C ASN A 3 -25.57 2.56 -13.61
N GLU A 4 -24.78 3.23 -14.45
CA GLU A 4 -23.35 3.50 -14.18
C GLU A 4 -23.16 4.17 -12.81
N GLU A 5 -24.09 5.06 -12.44
CA GLU A 5 -24.13 5.67 -11.11
C GLU A 5 -24.19 4.63 -9.97
N LEU A 6 -24.96 3.56 -10.15
CA LEU A 6 -25.05 2.50 -9.15
C LEU A 6 -23.77 1.66 -9.10
N LYS A 7 -23.09 1.46 -10.25
CA LYS A 7 -21.77 0.80 -10.27
C LYS A 7 -20.73 1.62 -9.52
N ASP A 8 -20.73 2.94 -9.71
CA ASP A 8 -19.84 3.86 -9.01
C ASP A 8 -20.13 3.90 -7.50
N GLN A 9 -21.40 3.90 -7.10
CA GLN A 9 -21.78 3.81 -5.69
C GLN A 9 -21.31 2.50 -5.05
N ILE A 10 -21.44 1.38 -5.75
CA ILE A 10 -20.96 0.07 -5.29
C ILE A 10 -19.43 0.09 -5.16
N LEU A 11 -18.72 0.60 -6.16
CA LEU A 11 -17.26 0.71 -6.14
C LEU A 11 -16.79 1.57 -4.96
N ASN A 12 -17.38 2.75 -4.76
CA ASN A 12 -17.06 3.63 -3.65
C ASN A 12 -17.35 3.00 -2.28
N THR A 13 -18.44 2.24 -2.17
CA THR A 13 -18.77 1.50 -0.93
C THR A 13 -17.70 0.46 -0.61
N LYS A 14 -17.26 -0.31 -1.62
CA LYS A 14 -16.17 -1.28 -1.46
C LYS A 14 -14.88 -0.58 -1.07
N ILE A 15 -14.49 0.49 -1.76
CA ILE A 15 -13.28 1.27 -1.45
C ILE A 15 -13.31 1.79 -0.01
N ASN A 16 -14.44 2.32 0.45
CA ASN A 16 -14.59 2.79 1.83
C ASN A 16 -14.42 1.66 2.85
N TYR A 17 -15.00 0.49 2.58
CA TYR A 17 -14.81 -0.69 3.42
C TYR A 17 -13.34 -1.12 3.50
N PHE A 18 -12.66 -1.21 2.35
CA PHE A 18 -11.24 -1.55 2.28
C PHE A 18 -10.34 -0.50 2.93
N ASN A 19 -10.67 0.79 2.80
CA ASN A 19 -9.97 1.87 3.49
C ASN A 19 -10.10 1.77 5.02
N GLY A 20 -11.27 1.38 5.54
CA GLY A 20 -11.43 1.09 6.97
C GLY A 20 -10.55 -0.07 7.45
N TYR A 21 -10.43 -1.13 6.63
CA TYR A 21 -9.53 -2.24 6.91
C TYR A 21 -8.06 -1.82 6.86
N LEU A 22 -7.65 -1.06 5.83
CA LEU A 22 -6.31 -0.51 5.66
C LEU A 22 -5.92 0.40 6.83
N ALA A 23 -6.83 1.24 7.34
CA ALA A 23 -6.59 2.05 8.53
C ALA A 23 -6.35 1.19 9.78
N SER A 24 -7.09 0.09 9.92
CA SER A 24 -6.89 -0.86 11.03
C SER A 24 -5.55 -1.61 10.91
N LEU A 25 -5.18 -2.01 9.69
CA LEU A 25 -3.87 -2.60 9.38
C LEU A 25 -2.72 -1.63 9.67
N ALA A 26 -2.87 -0.37 9.30
CA ALA A 26 -1.91 0.68 9.58
C ALA A 26 -1.67 0.82 11.09
N LEU A 27 -2.72 0.81 11.90
CA LEU A 27 -2.61 0.83 13.37
C LEU A 27 -1.88 -0.40 13.90
N LEU A 28 -2.22 -1.60 13.42
CA LEU A 28 -1.56 -2.84 13.84
C LEU A 28 -0.06 -2.86 13.48
N ASN A 29 0.27 -2.36 12.29
CA ASN A 29 1.66 -2.29 11.79
C ASN A 29 2.45 -1.09 12.33
N SER A 30 1.79 -0.09 12.91
CA SER A 30 2.45 1.08 13.50
C SER A 30 3.29 0.77 14.74
N TYR A 31 3.15 -0.44 15.31
CA TYR A 31 3.98 -0.93 16.41
C TYR A 31 5.46 -1.12 16.05
N SER A 32 5.83 -1.02 14.77
CA SER A 32 7.19 -1.25 14.30
C SER A 32 7.73 -0.27 13.24
N ILE A 33 6.86 0.56 12.65
CA ILE A 33 7.19 1.69 11.77
C ILE A 33 6.32 2.86 12.23
N VAL A 34 6.92 4.02 12.53
CA VAL A 34 6.15 5.20 12.95
C VAL A 34 5.31 5.71 11.78
N GLY A 35 3.99 5.51 11.85
CA GLY A 35 3.05 6.17 10.96
C GLY A 35 2.89 5.54 9.58
N MET A 36 2.78 4.20 9.50
CA MET A 36 2.33 3.55 8.26
C MET A 36 0.95 4.11 7.87
N LYS A 37 0.83 4.62 6.65
CA LYS A 37 -0.43 5.12 6.06
C LYS A 37 -0.77 4.27 4.86
N CYS A 38 -2.01 3.79 4.83
CA CYS A 38 -2.52 3.01 3.72
C CYS A 38 -3.80 3.66 3.20
N LYS A 39 -3.92 3.81 1.89
CA LYS A 39 -5.14 4.32 1.26
C LYS A 39 -5.35 3.75 -0.12
N LEU A 40 -6.60 3.46 -0.44
CA LEU A 40 -7.09 3.01 -1.73
C LEU A 40 -7.92 4.12 -2.37
N TYR A 41 -7.62 4.44 -3.62
CA TYR A 41 -8.32 5.42 -4.44
C TYR A 41 -8.88 4.75 -5.69
N ALA A 42 -9.91 5.34 -6.29
CA ALA A 42 -10.36 4.99 -7.64
C ALA A 42 -10.33 6.23 -8.53
N PHE A 43 -9.81 6.05 -9.74
CA PHE A 43 -9.79 7.11 -10.74
C PHE A 43 -10.29 6.58 -12.08
N ASN A 44 -10.95 7.47 -12.83
CA ASN A 44 -11.21 7.22 -14.24
C ASN A 44 -9.96 7.60 -15.05
N PHE A 45 -9.60 6.78 -16.03
CA PHE A 45 -8.56 7.07 -17.01
C PHE A 45 -9.11 6.89 -18.42
N SER A 46 -8.69 7.76 -19.33
CA SER A 46 -8.93 7.55 -20.76
C SER A 46 -8.10 6.35 -21.22
N ALA A 47 -8.71 5.44 -21.98
CA ALA A 47 -8.23 4.12 -22.38
C ALA A 47 -6.77 4.03 -22.89
N GLY A 48 -5.79 4.13 -21.99
CA GLY A 48 -4.37 3.93 -22.28
C GLY A 48 -3.40 4.97 -21.75
N ASP A 49 -3.84 6.00 -21.01
CA ASP A 49 -2.91 6.97 -20.42
C ASP A 49 -2.99 6.99 -18.89
N ILE A 50 -2.47 5.91 -18.27
CA ILE A 50 -2.37 5.76 -16.82
C ILE A 50 -1.45 6.84 -16.25
N GLU A 51 -0.33 7.12 -16.91
CA GLU A 51 0.64 8.11 -16.45
C GLU A 51 -0.02 9.49 -16.31
N LYS A 52 -0.74 9.95 -17.34
CA LYS A 52 -1.49 11.19 -17.27
C LYS A 52 -2.63 11.14 -16.26
N CYS A 53 -3.30 10.00 -16.10
CA CYS A 53 -4.29 9.83 -15.04
C CYS A 53 -3.67 10.07 -13.67
N ILE A 54 -2.50 9.49 -13.39
CA ILE A 54 -1.76 9.75 -12.16
C ILE A 54 -1.35 11.22 -12.06
N GLN A 55 -0.73 11.78 -13.10
CA GLN A 55 -0.30 13.19 -13.15
C GLN A 55 -1.45 14.16 -12.87
N ASN A 56 -2.67 13.87 -13.33
CA ASN A 56 -3.85 14.69 -13.05
C ASN A 56 -4.34 14.58 -11.60
N ASN A 57 -3.98 13.52 -10.88
CA ASN A 57 -4.40 13.23 -9.51
C ASN A 57 -3.26 13.33 -8.48
N VAL A 58 -2.05 13.76 -8.85
CA VAL A 58 -0.89 13.81 -7.93
C VAL A 58 -1.10 14.71 -6.71
N TYR A 59 -1.94 15.73 -6.82
CA TYR A 59 -2.25 16.57 -5.65
C TYR A 59 -3.02 15.78 -4.60
N GLU A 60 -4.00 14.98 -5.01
CA GLU A 60 -4.75 14.12 -4.10
C GLU A 60 -3.88 12.96 -3.59
N LEU A 61 -3.05 12.37 -4.46
CA LEU A 61 -2.24 11.20 -4.14
C LEU A 61 -1.02 11.54 -3.28
N PHE A 62 -0.40 12.68 -3.53
CA PHE A 62 0.94 13.01 -3.03
C PHE A 62 1.05 14.42 -2.45
N GLY A 63 0.04 15.29 -2.63
CA GLY A 63 0.08 16.69 -2.15
C GLY A 63 1.00 17.60 -2.96
N VAL A 64 1.32 17.25 -4.21
CA VAL A 64 2.22 18.01 -5.10
C VAL A 64 1.49 18.46 -6.37
N TYR A 65 2.09 19.37 -7.16
CA TYR A 65 1.50 19.76 -8.44
C TYR A 65 1.84 18.77 -9.57
N PRO A 66 0.99 18.68 -10.61
CA PRO A 66 1.27 17.88 -11.80
C PRO A 66 2.65 18.17 -12.39
N ASN A 67 3.38 17.12 -12.76
CA ASN A 67 4.74 17.17 -13.30
C ASN A 67 5.83 17.70 -12.34
N ASP A 68 5.51 17.96 -11.07
CA ASP A 68 6.54 18.25 -10.08
C ASP A 68 7.40 17.01 -9.79
N TRP A 69 6.84 15.82 -9.98
CA TRP A 69 7.52 14.54 -9.80
C TRP A 69 7.63 13.77 -11.11
N ASN A 70 8.81 13.20 -11.33
CA ASN A 70 9.05 12.20 -12.36
C ASN A 70 8.62 10.84 -11.84
N ILE A 71 7.65 10.25 -12.52
CA ILE A 71 7.08 8.94 -12.19
C ILE A 71 7.46 7.93 -13.26
N GLU A 72 7.62 6.69 -12.85
CA GLU A 72 7.83 5.53 -13.70
C GLU A 72 6.76 4.50 -13.33
N ILE A 73 6.10 3.92 -14.33
CA ILE A 73 5.04 2.93 -14.15
C ILE A 73 5.49 1.64 -14.82
N GLU A 74 5.66 0.59 -14.03
CA GLU A 74 6.12 -0.72 -14.50
C GLU A 74 5.02 -1.76 -14.29
N GLN A 75 4.66 -2.51 -15.33
CA GLN A 75 3.72 -3.62 -15.19
C GLN A 75 4.38 -4.77 -14.41
N ILE A 76 3.68 -5.28 -13.40
CA ILE A 76 4.17 -6.36 -12.53
C ILE A 76 3.19 -7.52 -12.49
N ASN A 77 3.74 -8.74 -12.46
CA ASN A 77 2.94 -9.97 -12.37
C ASN A 77 2.91 -10.55 -10.95
N ASP A 78 3.81 -10.11 -10.07
CA ASP A 78 4.02 -10.65 -8.72
C ASP A 78 3.52 -9.70 -7.61
N TRP A 79 2.53 -8.87 -7.93
CA TRP A 79 2.00 -7.83 -7.02
C TRP A 79 1.60 -8.37 -5.64
N GLU A 80 1.02 -9.58 -5.56
CA GLU A 80 0.63 -10.20 -4.29
C GLU A 80 1.83 -10.40 -3.37
N ASN A 81 2.94 -10.90 -3.93
CA ASN A 81 4.16 -11.14 -3.17
C ASN A 81 4.80 -9.83 -2.72
N ARG A 82 4.78 -8.81 -3.58
CA ARG A 82 5.30 -7.47 -3.25
C ARG A 82 4.49 -6.80 -2.16
N LEU A 83 3.17 -6.79 -2.30
CA LEU A 83 2.24 -6.27 -1.29
C LEU A 83 2.39 -7.02 0.04
N LYS A 84 2.48 -8.35 -0.01
CA LYS A 84 2.71 -9.19 1.17
C LYS A 84 4.06 -8.88 1.82
N SER A 85 5.11 -8.71 1.04
CA SER A 85 6.43 -8.33 1.55
C SER A 85 6.37 -6.99 2.26
N GLU A 86 5.69 -6.01 1.66
CA GLU A 86 5.58 -4.66 2.18
C GLU A 86 4.80 -4.59 3.50
N LEU A 87 3.60 -5.18 3.53
CA LEU A 87 2.76 -5.23 4.73
C LEU A 87 3.44 -5.97 5.90
N ASN A 88 4.35 -6.91 5.60
CA ASN A 88 5.09 -7.67 6.61
C ASN A 88 6.49 -7.12 6.87
N ALA A 89 6.95 -6.10 6.14
CA ALA A 89 8.28 -5.50 6.32
C ALA A 89 8.44 -4.90 7.73
N SER A 90 7.33 -4.36 8.24
CA SER A 90 7.18 -3.83 9.60
C SER A 90 7.41 -4.92 10.68
N LEU A 91 7.15 -6.20 10.43
CA LEU A 91 7.22 -7.23 11.48
C LEU A 91 8.65 -7.58 11.92
N LYS A 92 9.66 -7.07 11.24
CA LYS A 92 11.05 -7.22 11.66
C LYS A 92 11.34 -6.18 12.75
N ARG A 93 11.34 -6.62 14.02
CA ARG A 93 11.76 -5.79 15.17
C ARG A 93 13.12 -5.15 14.83
N ARG A 94 13.23 -3.83 14.92
CA ARG A 94 14.50 -3.11 14.78
C ARG A 94 15.39 -3.48 15.97
N ILE A 95 16.24 -4.48 15.80
CA ILE A 95 17.32 -4.79 16.74
C ILE A 95 18.41 -3.74 16.50
N PRO A 96 18.89 -3.02 17.53
CA PRO A 96 19.98 -2.07 17.38
C PRO A 96 21.19 -2.73 16.70
N ARG A 97 21.85 -2.00 15.80
CA ARG A 97 23.10 -2.49 15.19
C ARG A 97 24.14 -2.71 16.28
N GLU A 98 25.10 -3.61 16.05
CA GLU A 98 26.11 -3.95 17.07
C GLU A 98 26.89 -2.73 17.60
N SER A 99 26.99 -1.67 16.79
CA SER A 99 27.60 -0.37 17.15
C SER A 99 26.87 0.39 18.26
N ASP A 100 25.58 0.12 18.48
CA ASP A 100 24.73 0.84 19.45
C ASP A 100 24.54 0.04 20.76
N LYS A 101 25.21 -1.12 20.88
CA LYS A 101 25.12 -2.04 22.01
C LYS A 101 25.59 -1.43 23.34
N SER A 102 26.39 -0.34 23.32
CA SER A 102 26.86 0.32 24.55
C SER A 102 25.74 0.99 25.35
N ILE A 103 24.62 1.35 24.69
CA ILE A 103 23.43 1.94 25.32
C ILE A 103 22.36 0.86 25.58
N ALA A 104 22.37 -0.22 24.80
CA ALA A 104 21.34 -1.27 24.80
C ALA A 104 21.49 -2.35 25.90
N GLN A 105 22.52 -2.28 26.76
CA GLN A 105 22.82 -3.31 27.76
C GLN A 105 21.73 -3.51 28.84
N GLN A 106 20.71 -2.66 28.90
CA GLN A 106 19.60 -2.76 29.86
C GLN A 106 18.27 -3.23 29.27
N LEU A 107 18.18 -3.48 27.95
CA LEU A 107 16.92 -3.83 27.29
C LEU A 107 16.92 -5.30 26.84
N ASP A 108 15.87 -6.03 27.23
CA ASP A 108 15.63 -7.40 26.79
C ASP A 108 15.01 -7.40 25.38
N TYR A 109 15.80 -7.82 24.41
CA TYR A 109 15.38 -7.99 23.02
C TYR A 109 14.93 -9.42 22.69
N THR A 110 14.90 -10.33 23.67
CA THR A 110 14.36 -11.68 23.43
C THR A 110 12.88 -11.60 23.04
N GLU A 111 12.52 -12.43 22.06
CA GLU A 111 11.16 -12.50 21.55
C GLU A 111 10.34 -13.43 22.43
N ASN A 112 9.48 -12.86 23.27
CA ASN A 112 8.57 -13.63 24.12
C ASN A 112 7.41 -14.23 23.30
N SER A 113 6.66 -15.15 23.91
CA SER A 113 5.54 -15.85 23.25
C SER A 113 4.44 -14.92 22.76
N LEU A 114 4.18 -13.80 23.46
CA LEU A 114 3.19 -12.81 23.07
C LEU A 114 3.60 -12.06 21.81
N VAL A 115 4.88 -11.68 21.69
CA VAL A 115 5.43 -11.03 20.49
C VAL A 115 5.36 -11.98 19.29
N LYS A 116 5.67 -13.27 19.48
CA LYS A 116 5.53 -14.29 18.44
C LYS A 116 4.09 -14.47 17.98
N ASP A 117 3.15 -14.57 18.92
CA ASP A 117 1.72 -14.69 18.58
C ASP A 117 1.23 -13.44 17.85
N LEU A 118 1.57 -12.24 18.34
CA LEU A 118 1.22 -10.99 17.65
C LEU A 118 1.78 -10.93 16.22
N GLY A 119 3.03 -11.34 16.02
CA GLY A 119 3.65 -11.43 14.70
C GLY A 119 2.93 -12.41 13.77
N LEU A 120 2.52 -13.58 14.29
CA LEU A 120 1.72 -14.56 13.55
C LEU A 120 0.33 -14.01 13.19
N ARG A 121 -0.38 -13.41 14.16
CA ARG A 121 -1.71 -12.84 13.94
C ARG A 121 -1.67 -11.72 12.91
N THR A 122 -0.65 -10.86 12.97
CA THR A 122 -0.48 -9.78 11.99
C THR A 122 -0.27 -10.33 10.58
N LYS A 123 0.55 -11.37 10.41
CA LYS A 123 0.71 -12.06 9.11
C LYS A 123 -0.63 -12.59 8.58
N LEU A 124 -1.41 -13.27 9.42
CA LEU A 124 -2.71 -13.82 9.04
C LEU A 124 -3.69 -12.72 8.62
N VAL A 125 -3.74 -11.60 9.35
CA VAL A 125 -4.60 -10.46 8.99
C VAL A 125 -4.15 -9.82 7.67
N ASN A 126 -2.84 -9.67 7.45
CA ASN A 126 -2.29 -9.19 6.17
C ASN A 126 -2.65 -10.13 5.01
N GLU A 127 -2.55 -11.45 5.21
CA GLU A 127 -2.94 -12.45 4.20
C GLU A 127 -4.44 -12.41 3.89
N ASN A 128 -5.28 -12.26 4.92
CA ASN A 128 -6.73 -12.13 4.75
C ASN A 128 -7.08 -10.86 3.96
N PHE A 129 -6.41 -9.73 4.22
CA PHE A 129 -6.59 -8.52 3.44
C PHE A 129 -6.28 -8.73 1.95
N ILE A 130 -5.12 -9.32 1.65
CA ILE A 130 -4.71 -9.58 0.26
C ILE A 130 -5.73 -10.50 -0.43
N SER A 131 -6.20 -11.55 0.26
CA SER A 131 -7.22 -12.46 -0.28
C SER A 131 -8.54 -11.74 -0.55
N MET A 132 -9.01 -10.92 0.38
CA MET A 132 -10.22 -10.13 0.20
C MET A 132 -10.08 -9.14 -0.95
N PHE A 133 -8.96 -8.43 -1.03
CA PHE A 133 -8.68 -7.46 -2.08
C PHE A 133 -8.67 -8.12 -3.45
N LYS A 134 -8.00 -9.28 -3.55
CA LYS A 134 -7.98 -10.10 -4.76
C LYS A 134 -9.39 -10.47 -5.21
N ASN A 135 -10.17 -11.05 -4.30
CA ASN A 135 -11.52 -11.54 -4.62
C ASN A 135 -12.47 -10.41 -5.05
N GLU A 136 -12.25 -9.19 -4.56
CA GLU A 136 -13.15 -8.07 -4.82
C GLU A 136 -12.83 -7.31 -6.11
N PHE A 137 -11.54 -7.12 -6.42
CA PHE A 137 -11.12 -6.19 -7.47
C PHE A 137 -10.29 -6.82 -8.58
N ILE A 138 -9.74 -8.02 -8.37
CA ILE A 138 -8.78 -8.61 -9.30
C ILE A 138 -9.47 -9.70 -10.13
N THR A 139 -9.40 -9.55 -11.45
CA THR A 139 -9.78 -10.58 -12.42
C THR A 139 -8.55 -11.11 -13.14
N ASP A 140 -8.66 -12.28 -13.76
CA ASP A 140 -7.53 -12.92 -14.46
C ASP A 140 -7.01 -12.10 -15.66
N SER A 141 -7.78 -11.13 -16.15
CA SER A 141 -7.42 -10.26 -17.28
C SER A 141 -6.89 -8.88 -16.88
N MET A 142 -6.74 -8.61 -15.58
CA MET A 142 -6.30 -7.31 -15.09
C MET A 142 -4.78 -7.13 -15.24
N CYS A 143 -4.38 -5.93 -15.68
CA CYS A 143 -2.99 -5.49 -15.58
C CYS A 143 -2.77 -4.75 -14.24
N VAL A 144 -1.65 -5.08 -13.58
CA VAL A 144 -1.22 -4.44 -12.34
C VAL A 144 0.12 -3.78 -12.58
N TYR A 145 0.29 -2.57 -12.03
CA TYR A 145 1.48 -1.76 -12.20
C TYR A 145 2.01 -1.30 -10.86
N GLU A 146 3.31 -1.10 -10.77
CA GLU A 146 3.98 -0.44 -9.67
C GLU A 146 4.39 0.97 -10.10
N LEU A 147 4.10 1.97 -9.27
CA LEU A 147 4.56 3.34 -9.49
C LEU A 147 5.82 3.64 -8.67
N LYS A 148 6.86 4.10 -9.36
CA LYS A 148 8.14 4.54 -8.79
C LYS A 148 8.34 6.03 -9.02
N ILE A 149 8.96 6.72 -8.07
CA ILE A 149 9.27 8.16 -8.17
C ILE A 149 10.79 8.31 -8.20
N THR A 150 11.32 8.86 -9.28
CA THR A 150 12.74 8.68 -9.64
C THR A 150 13.67 9.83 -9.23
N GLU A 151 13.21 11.09 -9.14
CA GLU A 151 14.16 12.23 -9.11
C GLU A 151 14.00 13.27 -7.97
N LYS A 152 12.94 13.20 -7.13
CA LYS A 152 12.77 14.09 -5.94
C LYS A 152 12.55 13.30 -4.63
N SER A 153 13.05 12.08 -4.59
CA SER A 153 12.63 11.01 -3.66
C SER A 153 13.17 11.08 -2.24
N SER A 154 13.95 12.10 -1.83
CA SER A 154 14.66 12.05 -0.54
C SER A 154 13.76 12.09 0.71
N SER A 155 12.44 12.25 0.57
CA SER A 155 11.54 12.35 1.73
C SER A 155 10.10 11.87 1.54
N TYR A 156 9.71 11.31 0.38
CA TYR A 156 8.31 10.89 0.18
C TYR A 156 7.92 9.65 0.98
N ARG A 157 8.77 8.62 0.98
CA ARG A 157 8.62 7.43 1.84
C ARG A 157 9.97 6.76 2.08
N LEU A 158 10.15 6.22 3.28
CA LEU A 158 11.32 5.38 3.61
C LEU A 158 11.04 3.90 3.34
N ILE A 159 9.77 3.51 3.46
CA ILE A 159 9.23 2.16 3.25
C ILE A 159 7.85 2.36 2.57
N GLY A 160 7.44 1.50 1.65
CA GLY A 160 6.12 1.59 1.00
C GLY A 160 6.08 1.11 -0.44
N ILE A 161 4.86 0.91 -0.96
CA ILE A 161 4.58 0.53 -2.35
C ILE A 161 3.36 1.29 -2.86
N ASP A 162 3.39 1.72 -4.11
CA ASP A 162 2.22 2.23 -4.84
C ASP A 162 1.87 1.25 -5.96
N LEU A 163 0.67 0.68 -5.89
CA LEU A 163 0.15 -0.27 -6.85
C LEU A 163 -1.05 0.29 -7.59
N ILE A 164 -1.08 0.11 -8.90
CA ILE A 164 -2.15 0.53 -9.79
C ILE A 164 -2.80 -0.72 -10.38
N PHE A 165 -4.11 -0.81 -10.30
CA PHE A 165 -4.89 -1.95 -10.76
C PHE A 165 -5.91 -1.49 -11.80
N GLU A 166 -5.83 -1.97 -13.04
CA GLU A 166 -6.82 -1.67 -14.09
C GLU A 166 -8.08 -2.53 -13.91
N ILE A 167 -9.06 -2.02 -13.16
CA ILE A 167 -10.31 -2.74 -12.83
C ILE A 167 -11.34 -2.73 -13.96
N ASP A 168 -11.22 -1.79 -14.90
CA ASP A 168 -12.04 -1.69 -16.11
C ASP A 168 -11.24 -0.94 -17.18
N SER A 169 -11.72 -1.00 -18.43
CA SER A 169 -11.23 -0.27 -19.61
C SER A 169 -10.98 1.24 -19.41
N THR A 170 -11.59 1.84 -18.39
CA THR A 170 -11.47 3.27 -18.08
C THR A 170 -11.33 3.55 -16.59
N LYS A 171 -11.09 2.54 -15.74
CA LYS A 171 -11.00 2.71 -14.28
C LYS A 171 -9.78 2.02 -13.70
N ILE A 172 -9.07 2.76 -12.85
CA ILE A 172 -7.98 2.21 -12.03
C ILE A 172 -8.32 2.28 -10.55
N LEU A 173 -7.78 1.35 -9.78
CA LEU A 173 -7.57 1.50 -8.36
C LEU A 173 -6.11 1.84 -8.09
N PHE A 174 -5.87 2.78 -7.18
CA PHE A 174 -4.54 3.13 -6.72
C PHE A 174 -4.42 2.76 -5.24
N LEU A 175 -3.63 1.75 -4.92
CA LEU A 175 -3.30 1.36 -3.55
C LEU A 175 -1.97 1.99 -3.16
N GLN A 176 -2.01 2.84 -2.16
CA GLN A 176 -0.86 3.52 -1.60
C GLN A 176 -0.56 2.95 -0.21
N ILE A 177 0.67 2.47 -0.01
CA ILE A 177 1.24 2.15 1.31
C ILE A 177 2.48 3.00 1.50
N LEU A 178 2.50 3.78 2.58
CA LEU A 178 3.56 4.71 2.94
C LEU A 178 4.02 4.44 4.37
N GLY A 179 5.32 4.38 4.58
CA GLY A 179 5.95 4.35 5.89
C GLY A 179 6.94 5.51 6.03
N SER A 180 6.80 6.27 7.11
CA SER A 180 7.81 7.21 7.61
C SER A 180 8.57 6.61 8.79
N ASP A 181 9.71 7.21 9.13
CA ASP A 181 10.48 6.88 10.34
C ASP A 181 10.09 7.78 11.51
#